data_AF-A0A0D2H6R1-F1
#
_entry.id   AF-A0A0D2H6R1-F1
#
_cell.length_a   1.000
_cell.length_b   1.000
_cell.length_c   1.000
_cell.angle_alpha   90.00
_cell.angle_beta   90.00
_cell.angle_gamma   90.00
#
_symmetry.space_group_name_H-M   'P 1'
#
loop_
_entity.id
_entity.type
_entity.pdbx_description
1 polymer ?
#
loop_
_entity_poly.entity_id
_entity_poly.type
_entity_poly.pdbx_seq_one_letter_code
_entity_poly.pdbx_strand_id
1 'polypeptide(L)'
;MNGFVSRFLDDATFANALLTEVLCYSKTVQKPDLVVQRLLPPILGRAVSSLQLRQFSSRLKHQSLREDYPFSSWPNVSPHDEKGKRDASIVASLYRQLARDDLDKAGQLFEKIASDTTSIDRDDLDRFIIPLLREMIDITEHQPSEASLFYSKIISTYIERMVQKEPPKPQDWSLPDDAQKCYRPDCTYCPLVRQFLEDPSQEHRDFAIPQKSYYDFRAHIPHWYEATGEGSGEAYKVKVTKSLDMWKQKHKQWRGRVDHAQSALRSLPETPLRQCLGDGEYRDLMDLRIVKLPTEDMIMDLPSSAQAEAGKRKRKRSDISDAA
;
A
#
# COMPACT_ATOMS: atom_id res chain seq x y z
N MET A 1 38.18 -8.76 16.81
CA MET A 1 36.77 -8.40 16.57
C MET A 1 36.37 -8.65 15.11
N ASN A 2 37.04 -8.04 14.12
CA ASN A 2 36.71 -8.21 12.70
C ASN A 2 36.68 -9.67 12.20
N GLY A 3 37.66 -10.49 12.59
CA GLY A 3 37.71 -11.91 12.18
C GLY A 3 36.69 -12.85 12.84
N PHE A 4 36.04 -12.42 13.93
CA PHE A 4 34.94 -13.18 14.55
C PHE A 4 33.63 -12.84 13.85
N VAL A 5 33.33 -11.55 13.69
CA VAL A 5 32.11 -11.07 13.03
C VAL A 5 32.06 -11.54 11.58
N SER A 6 33.18 -11.53 10.86
CA SER A 6 33.26 -11.97 9.47
C SER A 6 32.80 -13.41 9.24
N ARG A 7 32.87 -14.29 10.27
CA ARG A 7 32.43 -15.69 10.16
C ARG A 7 30.92 -15.85 10.11
N PHE A 8 30.17 -14.82 10.51
CA PHE A 8 28.72 -14.83 10.60
C PHE A 8 28.06 -13.89 9.59
N LEU A 9 28.85 -13.14 8.81
CA LEU A 9 28.32 -12.18 7.82
C LEU A 9 27.67 -12.85 6.59
N ASP A 10 27.86 -14.16 6.41
CA ASP A 10 27.14 -14.93 5.39
C ASP A 10 25.70 -15.23 5.79
N ASP A 11 25.36 -15.10 7.09
CA ASP A 11 23.97 -15.14 7.56
C ASP A 11 23.36 -13.74 7.45
N ALA A 12 22.47 -13.57 6.47
CA ALA A 12 21.75 -12.32 6.21
C ALA A 12 20.91 -11.84 7.40
N THR A 13 20.35 -12.76 8.19
CA THR A 13 19.53 -12.42 9.36
C THR A 13 20.40 -11.85 10.47
N PHE A 14 21.54 -12.52 10.74
CA PHE A 14 22.52 -12.04 11.71
C PHE A 14 23.12 -10.69 11.29
N ALA A 15 23.53 -10.56 10.03
CA ALA A 15 24.15 -9.34 9.51
C ALA A 15 23.20 -8.14 9.60
N ASN A 16 21.91 -8.32 9.25
CA ASN A 16 20.93 -7.25 9.36
C ASN A 16 20.63 -6.89 10.82
N ALA A 17 20.45 -7.88 11.70
CA ALA A 17 20.22 -7.63 13.11
C ALA A 17 21.39 -6.86 13.73
N LEU A 18 22.63 -7.28 13.46
CA LEU A 18 23.83 -6.61 13.92
C LEU A 18 23.95 -5.18 13.36
N LEU A 19 23.62 -4.99 12.07
CA LEU A 19 23.60 -3.65 11.48
C LEU A 19 22.61 -2.75 12.21
N THR A 20 21.36 -3.20 12.38
CA THR A 20 20.31 -2.45 13.05
C THR A 20 20.78 -2.06 14.46
N GLU A 21 21.32 -3.00 15.23
CA GLU A 21 21.80 -2.73 16.60
C GLU A 21 22.98 -1.76 16.65
N VAL A 22 23.98 -1.93 15.80
CA VAL A 22 25.15 -1.01 15.74
C VAL A 22 24.70 0.41 15.37
N LEU A 23 23.76 0.55 14.43
CA LEU A 23 23.24 1.85 14.05
C LEU A 23 22.38 2.46 15.15
N CYS A 24 21.51 1.69 15.81
CA CYS A 24 20.72 2.15 16.94
C CYS A 24 21.63 2.62 18.09
N TYR A 25 22.64 1.82 18.42
CA TYR A 25 23.65 2.15 19.43
C TYR A 25 24.36 3.48 19.11
N SER A 26 24.80 3.65 17.86
CA SER A 26 25.48 4.88 17.42
C SER A 26 24.65 6.16 17.63
N LYS A 27 23.32 6.05 17.62
CA LYS A 27 22.40 7.17 17.88
C LYS A 27 22.15 7.42 19.36
N THR A 28 22.38 6.42 20.21
CA THR A 28 22.18 6.53 21.67
C THR A 28 23.42 7.06 22.40
N VAL A 29 24.62 6.85 21.87
CA VAL A 29 25.87 7.24 22.55
C VAL A 29 26.34 8.62 22.10
N GLN A 30 26.71 9.49 23.04
CA GLN A 30 27.11 10.88 22.78
C GLN A 30 28.45 11.05 22.05
N LYS A 31 29.29 10.01 22.01
CA LYS A 31 30.55 10.00 21.26
C LYS A 31 30.61 8.79 20.34
N PRO A 32 31.07 8.95 19.08
CA PRO A 32 31.21 7.83 18.16
C PRO A 32 32.24 6.85 18.73
N ASP A 33 31.75 5.70 19.18
CA ASP A 33 32.55 4.70 19.85
C ASP A 33 33.40 3.91 18.84
N LEU A 34 34.59 3.49 19.26
CA LEU A 34 35.53 2.65 18.48
C LEU A 34 34.84 1.38 17.95
N VAL A 35 33.79 0.94 18.64
CA VAL A 35 32.94 -0.19 18.26
C VAL A 35 32.24 0.05 16.93
N VAL A 36 31.59 1.20 16.75
CA VAL A 36 30.88 1.53 15.49
C VAL A 36 31.89 1.66 14.34
N GLN A 37 32.99 2.37 14.57
CA GLN A 37 34.03 2.55 13.55
C GLN A 37 34.66 1.23 13.07
N ARG A 38 34.77 0.23 13.95
CA ARG A 38 35.38 -1.07 13.60
C ARG A 38 34.39 -2.07 13.04
N LEU A 39 33.16 -2.08 13.54
CA LEU A 39 32.14 -3.05 13.14
C LEU A 39 31.40 -2.64 11.87
N LEU A 40 31.14 -1.35 11.68
CA LEU A 40 30.24 -0.90 10.63
C LEU A 40 30.78 -1.14 9.21
N PRO A 41 32.05 -0.83 8.87
CA PRO A 41 32.56 -1.03 7.51
C PRO A 41 32.43 -2.47 6.97
N PRO A 42 32.80 -3.55 7.71
CA PRO A 42 32.64 -4.91 7.19
C PRO A 42 31.17 -5.36 7.11
N ILE A 43 30.28 -4.79 7.94
CA ILE A 43 28.85 -5.12 7.92
C ILE A 43 28.15 -4.41 6.76
N LEU A 44 28.48 -3.14 6.49
CA LEU A 44 27.82 -2.29 5.50
C LEU A 44 27.75 -2.94 4.11
N GLY A 45 28.87 -3.45 3.61
CA GLY A 45 28.93 -4.05 2.27
C GLY A 45 27.98 -5.25 2.11
N ARG A 46 27.86 -6.10 3.14
CA ARG A 46 26.91 -7.22 3.13
C ARG A 46 25.49 -6.76 3.37
N ALA A 47 25.30 -5.83 4.30
CA ALA A 47 24.00 -5.39 4.75
C ALA A 47 23.22 -4.61 3.69
N VAL A 48 23.88 -3.91 2.76
CA VAL A 48 23.20 -3.32 1.58
C VAL A 48 22.52 -4.41 0.75
N SER A 49 23.19 -5.54 0.50
CA SER A 49 22.61 -6.64 -0.29
C SER A 49 21.49 -7.38 0.45
N SER A 50 21.58 -7.49 1.77
CA SER A 50 20.67 -8.28 2.61
C SER A 50 19.59 -7.48 3.31
N LEU A 51 19.63 -6.13 3.28
CA LEU A 51 18.69 -5.25 3.99
C LEU A 51 17.25 -5.75 3.88
N GLN A 52 16.53 -5.70 4.98
CA GLN A 52 15.09 -5.89 4.98
C GLN A 52 14.47 -4.71 5.68
N LEU A 53 13.85 -3.81 4.92
CA LEU A 53 13.31 -2.56 5.48
C LEU A 53 12.36 -2.82 6.66
N ARG A 54 11.55 -3.89 6.57
CA ARG A 54 10.63 -4.32 7.63
C ARG A 54 11.31 -4.53 8.99
N GLN A 55 12.57 -4.98 9.04
CA GLN A 55 13.28 -5.23 10.31
C GLN A 55 13.54 -3.94 11.09
N PHE A 56 13.51 -2.79 10.41
CA PHE A 56 13.61 -1.49 11.05
C PHE A 56 12.26 -1.00 11.58
N SER A 57 11.13 -1.60 11.19
CA SER A 57 9.81 -1.20 11.72
C SER A 57 9.64 -1.57 13.19
N SER A 58 9.26 -0.59 14.00
CA SER A 58 8.95 -0.74 15.42
C SER A 58 7.87 -1.80 15.74
N ARG A 59 6.95 -2.11 14.82
CA ARG A 59 5.89 -3.11 15.05
C ARG A 59 6.45 -4.52 15.22
N LEU A 60 7.43 -4.92 14.41
CA LEU A 60 8.09 -6.22 14.55
C LEU A 60 8.89 -6.33 15.85
N LYS A 61 9.34 -5.20 16.38
CA LYS A 61 10.13 -5.12 17.62
C LYS A 61 9.26 -5.24 18.88
N HIS A 62 7.94 -5.10 18.76
CA HIS A 62 7.01 -5.10 19.89
C HIS A 62 6.64 -6.50 20.42
N GLN A 63 6.95 -7.57 19.67
CA GLN A 63 6.61 -8.94 20.09
C GLN A 63 7.59 -9.55 21.12
N SER A 64 8.66 -8.84 21.50
CA SER A 64 9.69 -9.33 22.43
C SER A 64 9.48 -8.78 23.85
N LEU A 65 8.79 -9.56 24.70
CA LEU A 65 8.60 -9.30 26.15
C LEU A 65 9.83 -9.71 27.00
N ARG A 66 11.05 -9.32 26.63
CA ARG A 66 12.27 -9.70 27.40
C ARG A 66 13.07 -8.50 27.91
N GLU A 67 13.70 -8.70 29.07
CA GLU A 67 14.48 -7.73 29.85
C GLU A 67 15.77 -7.26 29.15
N ASP A 68 16.29 -8.04 28.19
CA ASP A 68 17.42 -7.68 27.33
C ASP A 68 16.92 -7.04 26.02
N TYR A 69 16.42 -5.83 26.12
CA TYR A 69 15.92 -5.11 24.95
C TYR A 69 17.07 -4.73 24.00
N PRO A 70 17.05 -5.15 22.72
CA PRO A 70 17.95 -4.59 21.73
C PRO A 70 17.80 -3.06 21.68
N PHE A 71 18.89 -2.33 21.37
CA PHE A 71 18.89 -0.86 21.21
C PHE A 71 17.79 -0.39 20.24
N SER A 72 17.43 -1.24 19.27
CA SER A 72 16.39 -0.98 18.29
C SER A 72 14.96 -0.94 18.83
N SER A 73 14.71 -1.41 20.05
CA SER A 73 13.37 -1.51 20.64
C SER A 73 12.86 -0.20 21.26
N TRP A 74 13.75 0.77 21.47
CA TRP A 74 13.45 2.10 22.02
C TRP A 74 12.54 2.04 23.27
N PRO A 75 12.96 1.37 24.36
CA PRO A 75 12.09 1.08 25.50
C PRO A 75 11.60 2.35 26.21
N ASN A 76 12.39 3.43 26.15
CA ASN A 76 12.08 4.72 26.80
C ASN A 76 11.30 5.69 25.90
N VAL A 77 10.83 5.25 24.72
CA VAL A 77 10.14 6.10 23.76
C VAL A 77 8.67 5.70 23.70
N SER A 78 7.80 6.52 24.27
CA SER A 78 6.37 6.51 24.04
C SER A 78 6.00 7.91 23.54
N PRO A 79 5.28 8.07 22.41
CA PRO A 79 4.41 7.12 21.66
C PRO A 79 5.07 6.42 20.46
N HIS A 80 4.32 5.48 19.82
CA HIS A 80 4.74 4.71 18.63
C HIS A 80 5.25 5.58 17.46
N ASP A 81 4.68 6.76 17.26
CA ASP A 81 5.07 7.66 16.16
C ASP A 81 6.50 8.18 16.32
N GLU A 82 6.97 8.36 17.56
CA GLU A 82 8.36 8.74 17.85
C GLU A 82 9.33 7.58 17.58
N LYS A 83 8.90 6.32 17.79
CA LYS A 83 9.70 5.15 17.43
C LYS A 83 9.91 5.07 15.92
N GLY A 84 8.84 5.25 15.15
CA GLY A 84 8.90 5.22 13.68
C GLY A 84 9.81 6.32 13.10
N LYS A 85 9.80 7.53 13.66
CA LYS A 85 10.75 8.60 13.29
C LYS A 85 12.21 8.24 13.58
N ARG A 86 12.49 7.63 14.74
CA ARG A 86 13.86 7.18 15.08
C ARG A 86 14.34 6.08 14.14
N ASP A 87 13.48 5.13 13.85
CA ASP A 87 13.76 4.05 12.90
C ASP A 87 14.04 4.61 11.50
N ALA A 88 13.26 5.59 11.05
CA ALA A 88 13.50 6.31 9.80
C ALA A 88 14.86 7.03 9.80
N SER A 89 15.20 7.73 10.89
CA SER A 89 16.49 8.42 11.02
C SER A 89 17.68 7.46 10.98
N ILE A 90 17.53 6.23 11.50
CA ILE A 90 18.55 5.19 11.38
C ILE A 90 18.81 4.83 9.91
N VAL A 91 17.74 4.53 9.16
CA VAL A 91 17.87 4.15 7.74
C VAL A 91 18.45 5.31 6.92
N ALA A 92 18.00 6.53 7.16
CA ALA A 92 18.56 7.72 6.51
C ALA A 92 20.05 7.92 6.86
N SER A 93 20.46 7.64 8.11
CA SER A 93 21.87 7.76 8.52
C SER A 93 22.76 6.70 7.88
N LEU A 94 22.26 5.46 7.77
CA LEU A 94 22.91 4.39 7.03
C LEU A 94 23.18 4.81 5.59
N TYR A 95 22.15 5.33 4.93
CA TYR A 95 22.28 5.84 3.56
C TYR A 95 23.36 6.94 3.48
N ARG A 96 23.31 7.96 4.34
CA ARG A 96 24.28 9.08 4.29
C ARG A 96 25.71 8.63 4.53
N GLN A 97 25.92 7.62 5.37
CA GLN A 97 27.25 7.05 5.59
C GLN A 97 27.74 6.34 4.32
N LEU A 98 26.88 5.53 3.68
CA LEU A 98 27.23 4.88 2.41
C LEU A 98 27.49 5.90 1.30
N ALA A 99 26.64 6.93 1.17
CA ALA A 99 26.79 7.95 0.13
C ALA A 99 28.11 8.76 0.24
N ARG A 100 28.71 8.85 1.44
CA ARG A 100 30.02 9.48 1.62
C ARG A 100 31.17 8.62 1.11
N ASP A 101 31.03 7.30 1.22
CA ASP A 101 32.10 6.35 0.95
C ASP A 101 31.99 5.71 -0.45
N ASP A 102 30.77 5.41 -0.88
CA ASP A 102 30.44 4.62 -2.08
C ASP A 102 29.01 4.94 -2.56
N LEU A 103 28.92 5.87 -3.53
CA LEU A 103 27.65 6.32 -4.11
C LEU A 103 26.89 5.19 -4.82
N ASP A 104 27.59 4.25 -5.47
CA ASP A 104 26.97 3.14 -6.18
C ASP A 104 26.23 2.21 -5.20
N LYS A 105 26.85 1.90 -4.06
CA LYS A 105 26.18 1.14 -2.99
C LYS A 105 25.02 1.91 -2.36
N ALA A 106 25.14 3.24 -2.27
CA ALA A 106 24.05 4.09 -1.78
C ALA A 106 22.84 4.05 -2.74
N GLY A 107 23.08 4.06 -4.05
CA GLY A 107 22.06 3.86 -5.08
C GLY A 107 21.38 2.48 -4.96
N GLN A 108 22.15 1.40 -4.79
CA GLN A 108 21.60 0.06 -4.56
C GLN A 108 20.72 0.00 -3.30
N LEU A 109 21.11 0.72 -2.25
CA LEU A 109 20.31 0.82 -1.03
C LEU A 109 18.96 1.50 -1.30
N PHE A 110 18.90 2.55 -2.14
CA PHE A 110 17.64 3.19 -2.49
C PHE A 110 16.68 2.27 -3.19
N GLU A 111 17.15 1.59 -4.24
CA GLU A 111 16.32 0.68 -5.01
C GLU A 111 15.75 -0.41 -4.11
N LYS A 112 16.53 -0.85 -3.13
CA LYS A 112 16.14 -1.85 -2.15
C LYS A 112 15.12 -1.32 -1.14
N ILE A 113 15.33 -0.14 -0.56
CA ILE A 113 14.34 0.51 0.33
C ILE A 113 13.02 0.69 -0.42
N ALA A 114 13.08 1.18 -1.66
CA ALA A 114 11.89 1.41 -2.47
C ALA A 114 11.15 0.10 -2.80
N SER A 115 11.88 -0.99 -3.08
CA SER A 115 11.28 -2.31 -3.34
C SER A 115 10.67 -2.93 -2.08
N ASP A 116 11.38 -2.86 -0.96
CA ASP A 116 10.95 -3.45 0.32
C ASP A 116 9.77 -2.71 0.95
N THR A 117 9.45 -1.49 0.53
CA THR A 117 8.29 -0.71 1.01
C THR A 117 6.97 -1.47 0.82
N THR A 118 6.89 -2.33 -0.20
CA THR A 118 5.75 -3.23 -0.43
C THR A 118 5.51 -4.24 0.70
N SER A 119 6.56 -4.57 1.46
CA SER A 119 6.52 -5.55 2.57
C SER A 119 6.21 -4.94 3.94
N ILE A 120 6.18 -3.61 4.05
CA ILE A 120 5.92 -2.89 5.31
C ILE A 120 4.46 -3.07 5.71
N ASP A 121 4.18 -3.22 6.99
CA ASP A 121 2.80 -3.31 7.44
C ASP A 121 2.04 -1.99 7.19
N ARG A 122 0.74 -2.06 6.88
CA ARG A 122 -0.06 -0.86 6.58
C ARG A 122 -0.01 0.18 7.71
N ASP A 123 -0.04 -0.27 8.96
CA ASP A 123 -0.05 0.61 10.14
C ASP A 123 1.30 1.33 10.34
N ASP A 124 2.37 0.84 9.70
CA ASP A 124 3.70 1.43 9.75
C ASP A 124 3.99 2.36 8.56
N LEU A 125 3.16 2.37 7.51
CA LEU A 125 3.37 3.23 6.35
C LEU A 125 3.42 4.71 6.75
N ASP A 126 2.48 5.19 7.56
CA ASP A 126 2.51 6.58 8.03
C ASP A 126 3.60 6.83 9.07
N ARG A 127 3.80 5.87 9.99
CA ARG A 127 4.68 6.05 11.14
C ARG A 127 6.15 5.98 10.79
N PHE A 128 6.49 5.26 9.73
CA PHE A 128 7.88 4.99 9.36
C PHE A 128 8.22 5.50 7.95
N ILE A 129 7.39 5.21 6.93
CA ILE A 129 7.72 5.60 5.54
C ILE A 129 7.63 7.12 5.35
N ILE A 130 6.60 7.78 5.87
CA ILE A 130 6.48 9.25 5.73
C ILE A 130 7.64 9.98 6.43
N PRO A 131 8.01 9.65 7.68
CA PRO A 131 9.24 10.19 8.28
C PRO A 131 10.51 9.86 7.51
N LEU A 132 10.64 8.65 6.96
CA LEU A 132 11.80 8.27 6.15
C LEU A 132 11.94 9.14 4.91
N LEU A 133 10.85 9.33 4.16
CA LEU A 133 10.81 10.22 3.00
C LEU A 133 11.18 11.67 3.37
N ARG A 134 10.77 12.14 4.54
CA ARG A 134 11.16 13.48 5.01
C ARG A 134 12.64 13.54 5.41
N GLU A 135 13.10 12.55 6.17
CA GLU A 135 14.50 12.45 6.62
C GLU A 135 15.46 12.28 5.44
N MET A 136 15.01 11.80 4.30
CA MET A 136 15.82 11.57 3.10
C MET A 136 15.75 12.71 2.07
N ILE A 137 15.15 13.85 2.41
CA ILE A 137 14.92 14.93 1.44
C ILE A 137 16.21 15.57 0.91
N ASP A 138 17.29 15.57 1.70
CA ASP A 138 18.59 16.09 1.28
C ASP A 138 19.15 15.37 0.04
N ILE A 139 18.67 14.18 -0.25
CA ILE A 139 19.12 13.37 -1.39
C ILE A 139 18.72 14.02 -2.71
N THR A 140 17.60 14.75 -2.77
CA THR A 140 17.18 15.41 -4.00
C THR A 140 18.23 16.40 -4.52
N GLU A 141 19.09 16.91 -3.63
CA GLU A 141 20.19 17.81 -3.98
C GLU A 141 21.46 17.06 -4.41
N HIS A 142 21.72 15.88 -3.83
CA HIS A 142 22.98 15.16 -4.01
C HIS A 142 22.93 14.10 -5.13
N GLN A 143 21.76 13.48 -5.35
CA GLN A 143 21.53 12.41 -6.34
C GLN A 143 20.13 12.57 -6.96
N PRO A 144 19.89 13.61 -7.80
CA PRO A 144 18.54 13.97 -8.24
C PRO A 144 17.85 12.89 -9.07
N SER A 145 18.60 12.15 -9.92
CA SER A 145 18.04 11.10 -10.77
C SER A 145 17.56 9.90 -9.95
N GLU A 146 18.39 9.43 -9.03
CA GLU A 146 18.10 8.33 -8.12
C GLU A 146 17.00 8.70 -7.13
N ALA A 147 17.03 9.95 -6.63
CA ALA A 147 15.99 10.49 -5.77
C ALA A 147 14.62 10.46 -6.46
N SER A 148 14.56 10.85 -7.73
CA SER A 148 13.30 10.89 -8.48
C SER A 148 12.64 9.51 -8.55
N LEU A 149 13.42 8.50 -8.94
CA LEU A 149 12.99 7.10 -8.97
C LEU A 149 12.59 6.58 -7.59
N PHE A 150 13.35 6.93 -6.56
CA PHE A 150 13.09 6.54 -5.17
C PHE A 150 11.76 7.11 -4.66
N TYR A 151 11.57 8.43 -4.77
CA TYR A 151 10.35 9.10 -4.31
C TYR A 151 9.13 8.65 -5.11
N SER A 152 9.23 8.58 -6.43
CA SER A 152 8.15 8.11 -7.31
C SER A 152 7.66 6.73 -6.88
N LYS A 153 8.59 5.77 -6.73
CA LYS A 153 8.26 4.38 -6.40
C LYS A 153 7.66 4.23 -5.00
N ILE A 154 8.25 4.87 -4.00
CA ILE A 154 7.75 4.77 -2.62
C ILE A 154 6.41 5.47 -2.46
N ILE A 155 6.26 6.68 -2.99
CA ILE A 155 5.00 7.43 -2.91
C ILE A 155 3.89 6.66 -3.64
N SER A 156 4.16 6.13 -4.84
CA SER A 156 3.18 5.29 -5.57
C SER A 156 2.76 4.07 -4.75
N THR A 157 3.73 3.34 -4.18
CA THR A 157 3.47 2.17 -3.34
C THR A 157 2.66 2.55 -2.09
N TYR A 158 2.99 3.68 -1.45
CA TYR A 158 2.27 4.21 -0.30
C TYR A 158 0.82 4.50 -0.68
N ILE A 159 0.57 5.22 -1.79
CA ILE A 159 -0.77 5.59 -2.27
C ILE A 159 -1.61 4.34 -2.54
N GLU A 160 -1.08 3.38 -3.30
CA GLU A 160 -1.80 2.17 -3.68
C GLU A 160 -2.22 1.35 -2.45
N ARG A 161 -1.34 1.25 -1.45
CA ARG A 161 -1.58 0.44 -0.25
C ARG A 161 -2.43 1.15 0.79
N MET A 162 -2.27 2.46 0.95
CA MET A 162 -3.03 3.25 1.92
C MET A 162 -4.44 3.53 1.43
N VAL A 163 -4.58 3.98 0.18
CA VAL A 163 -5.84 4.46 -0.37
C VAL A 163 -6.66 3.33 -0.99
N GLN A 164 -5.98 2.44 -1.71
CA GLN A 164 -6.58 1.42 -2.58
C GLN A 164 -7.39 2.05 -3.72
N LYS A 165 -7.72 1.25 -4.75
CA LYS A 165 -8.49 1.72 -5.90
C LYS A 165 -9.87 2.23 -5.47
N GLU A 166 -10.30 3.31 -6.13
CA GLU A 166 -11.63 3.88 -5.95
C GLU A 166 -12.71 2.83 -6.26
N PRO A 167 -13.73 2.67 -5.38
CA PRO A 167 -14.80 1.72 -5.64
C PRO A 167 -15.63 2.17 -6.85
N PRO A 168 -15.78 1.30 -7.88
CA PRO A 168 -16.54 1.65 -9.07
C PRO A 168 -18.00 1.94 -8.69
N LYS A 169 -18.54 3.02 -9.25
CA LYS A 169 -19.96 3.31 -9.15
C LYS A 169 -20.72 2.24 -9.97
N PRO A 170 -21.73 1.57 -9.39
CA PRO A 170 -22.59 0.67 -10.15
C PRO A 170 -23.19 1.39 -11.36
N GLN A 171 -23.11 0.76 -12.54
CA GLN A 171 -23.65 1.33 -13.79
C GLN A 171 -25.18 1.20 -13.85
N ASP A 172 -25.71 0.17 -13.19
CA ASP A 172 -27.12 -0.11 -13.05
C ASP A 172 -27.40 -0.63 -11.64
N TRP A 173 -28.63 -1.10 -11.43
CA TRP A 173 -29.06 -1.70 -10.17
C TRP A 173 -28.71 -3.19 -10.05
N SER A 174 -27.98 -3.76 -11.01
CA SER A 174 -27.52 -5.15 -10.90
C SER A 174 -26.29 -5.22 -10.00
N LEU A 175 -26.39 -6.00 -8.93
CA LEU A 175 -25.30 -6.17 -7.96
C LEU A 175 -25.13 -7.65 -7.64
N PRO A 176 -24.63 -8.47 -8.59
CA PRO A 176 -24.52 -9.92 -8.42
C PRO A 176 -23.60 -10.32 -7.27
N ASP A 177 -22.59 -9.51 -6.97
CA ASP A 177 -21.66 -9.73 -5.86
C ASP A 177 -22.29 -9.47 -4.47
N ASP A 178 -23.45 -8.80 -4.41
CA ASP A 178 -24.17 -8.54 -3.16
C ASP A 178 -24.99 -9.74 -2.69
N ALA A 179 -25.18 -10.75 -3.55
CA ALA A 179 -25.95 -11.93 -3.22
C ALA A 179 -25.28 -12.68 -2.05
N GLN A 180 -25.90 -12.63 -0.87
CA GLN A 180 -25.39 -13.27 0.32
C GLN A 180 -25.28 -14.79 0.09
N LYS A 181 -24.08 -15.35 0.37
CA LYS A 181 -23.87 -16.80 0.27
C LYS A 181 -24.79 -17.51 1.26
N CYS A 182 -25.60 -18.38 0.70
CA CYS A 182 -26.65 -19.13 1.37
C CYS A 182 -26.23 -20.60 1.36
N TYR A 183 -25.84 -21.13 2.52
CA TYR A 183 -25.31 -22.50 2.64
C TYR A 183 -26.39 -23.56 2.84
N ARG A 184 -27.67 -23.16 2.82
CA ARG A 184 -28.80 -24.08 2.93
C ARG A 184 -29.12 -24.64 1.53
N PRO A 185 -28.99 -25.96 1.31
CA PRO A 185 -29.16 -26.56 -0.01
C PRO A 185 -30.57 -26.35 -0.60
N ASP A 186 -31.59 -26.27 0.25
CA ASP A 186 -33.00 -26.14 -0.17
C ASP A 186 -33.61 -24.77 0.21
N CYS A 187 -32.81 -23.70 0.20
CA CYS A 187 -33.36 -22.38 0.53
C CYS A 187 -34.29 -21.86 -0.57
N THR A 188 -35.55 -21.67 -0.21
CA THR A 188 -36.60 -21.15 -1.11
C THR A 188 -36.40 -19.69 -1.51
N TYR A 189 -35.67 -18.90 -0.71
CA TYR A 189 -35.53 -17.45 -0.91
C TYR A 189 -34.30 -17.06 -1.71
N CYS A 190 -33.22 -17.85 -1.64
CA CYS A 190 -31.95 -17.54 -2.30
C CYS A 190 -32.08 -17.36 -3.83
N PRO A 191 -32.80 -18.23 -4.56
CA PRO A 191 -33.04 -18.02 -6.00
C PRO A 191 -33.87 -16.76 -6.31
N LEU A 192 -34.91 -16.48 -5.50
CA LEU A 192 -35.82 -15.35 -5.71
C LEU A 192 -35.12 -14.01 -5.50
N VAL A 193 -34.35 -13.91 -4.42
CA VAL A 193 -33.56 -12.70 -4.12
C VAL A 193 -32.48 -12.53 -5.18
N ARG A 194 -31.74 -13.58 -5.54
CA ARG A 194 -30.71 -13.52 -6.58
C ARG A 194 -31.27 -13.01 -7.90
N GLN A 195 -32.38 -13.57 -8.37
CA GLN A 195 -33.04 -13.12 -9.61
C GLN A 195 -33.39 -11.63 -9.56
N PHE A 196 -33.88 -11.14 -8.42
CA PHE A 196 -34.15 -9.71 -8.24
C PHE A 196 -32.87 -8.88 -8.27
N LEU A 197 -31.79 -9.32 -7.59
CA LEU A 197 -30.52 -8.59 -7.54
C LEU A 197 -29.80 -8.53 -8.89
N GLU A 198 -29.96 -9.56 -9.72
CA GLU A 198 -29.37 -9.64 -11.06
C GLU A 198 -30.13 -8.80 -12.10
N ASP A 199 -31.39 -8.43 -11.87
CA ASP A 199 -32.18 -7.62 -12.81
C ASP A 199 -31.85 -6.12 -12.69
N PRO A 200 -31.17 -5.50 -13.68
CA PRO A 200 -30.79 -4.09 -13.63
C PRO A 200 -31.99 -3.13 -13.77
N SER A 201 -33.11 -3.60 -14.32
CA SER A 201 -34.31 -2.79 -14.57
C SER A 201 -35.24 -2.70 -13.35
N GLN A 202 -35.07 -3.59 -12.37
CA GLN A 202 -35.87 -3.63 -11.16
C GLN A 202 -35.16 -2.95 -9.99
N GLU A 203 -35.53 -1.70 -9.73
CA GLU A 203 -35.10 -0.95 -8.55
C GLU A 203 -35.76 -1.48 -7.27
N HIS A 204 -37.00 -1.96 -7.35
CA HIS A 204 -37.72 -2.53 -6.22
C HIS A 204 -38.54 -3.74 -6.60
N ARG A 205 -38.83 -4.61 -5.63
CA ARG A 205 -39.72 -5.76 -5.79
C ARG A 205 -40.49 -6.04 -4.52
N ASP A 206 -41.77 -6.35 -4.69
CA ASP A 206 -42.64 -6.79 -3.61
C ASP A 206 -42.62 -8.32 -3.52
N PHE A 207 -42.40 -8.83 -2.31
CA PHE A 207 -42.40 -10.26 -2.00
C PHE A 207 -43.57 -10.57 -1.05
N ALA A 208 -44.35 -11.60 -1.39
CA ALA A 208 -45.35 -12.15 -0.48
C ALA A 208 -44.72 -13.26 0.36
N ILE A 209 -44.54 -13.02 1.66
CA ILE A 209 -43.82 -13.92 2.56
C ILE A 209 -44.74 -14.36 3.70
N PRO A 210 -44.89 -15.67 3.98
CA PRO A 210 -45.65 -16.14 5.14
C PRO A 210 -45.11 -15.54 6.43
N GLN A 211 -45.98 -15.18 7.38
CA GLN A 211 -45.58 -14.55 8.65
C GLN A 211 -44.47 -15.30 9.38
N LYS A 212 -44.54 -16.63 9.42
CA LYS A 212 -43.53 -17.50 10.06
C LYS A 212 -42.14 -17.44 9.41
N SER A 213 -42.06 -17.01 8.16
CA SER A 213 -40.81 -16.98 7.37
C SER A 213 -40.27 -15.58 7.14
N TYR A 214 -40.91 -14.54 7.68
CA TYR A 214 -40.52 -13.15 7.47
C TYR A 214 -39.05 -12.87 7.85
N TYR A 215 -38.63 -13.30 9.04
CA TYR A 215 -37.26 -13.11 9.51
C TYR A 215 -36.24 -13.92 8.71
N ASP A 216 -36.61 -15.13 8.29
CA ASP A 216 -35.77 -15.97 7.45
C ASP A 216 -35.56 -15.34 6.08
N PHE A 217 -36.64 -14.84 5.44
CA PHE A 217 -36.54 -14.07 4.20
C PHE A 217 -35.66 -12.83 4.36
N ARG A 218 -35.88 -12.04 5.42
CA ARG A 218 -35.12 -10.80 5.66
C ARG A 218 -33.61 -11.05 5.82
N ALA A 219 -33.22 -12.20 6.35
CA ALA A 219 -31.80 -12.59 6.47
C ALA A 219 -31.12 -12.84 5.11
N HIS A 220 -31.88 -12.94 4.01
CA HIS A 220 -31.35 -13.08 2.65
C HIS A 220 -31.23 -11.74 1.91
N ILE A 221 -31.83 -10.67 2.44
CA ILE A 221 -31.74 -9.34 1.87
C ILE A 221 -30.47 -8.66 2.41
N PRO A 222 -29.57 -8.18 1.54
CA PRO A 222 -28.41 -7.43 1.98
C PRO A 222 -28.80 -6.24 2.87
N HIS A 223 -28.06 -6.05 3.96
CA HIS A 223 -28.42 -5.09 5.01
C HIS A 223 -28.41 -3.62 4.58
N TRP A 224 -27.84 -3.32 3.40
CA TRP A 224 -27.79 -1.98 2.81
C TRP A 224 -28.97 -1.69 1.87
N TYR A 225 -29.85 -2.65 1.62
CA TYR A 225 -31.10 -2.40 0.91
C TYR A 225 -32.21 -2.05 1.89
N GLU A 226 -33.16 -1.24 1.42
CA GLU A 226 -34.33 -0.90 2.21
C GLU A 226 -35.36 -2.02 2.08
N ALA A 227 -35.86 -2.52 3.22
CA ALA A 227 -36.90 -3.53 3.26
C ALA A 227 -38.02 -3.06 4.20
N THR A 228 -39.17 -2.73 3.64
CA THR A 228 -40.37 -2.35 4.39
C THR A 228 -41.39 -3.47 4.33
N GLY A 229 -42.06 -3.73 5.46
CA GLY A 229 -43.02 -4.82 5.59
C GLY A 229 -44.37 -4.29 6.04
N GLU A 230 -45.42 -4.58 5.26
CA GLU A 230 -46.81 -4.35 5.67
C GLU A 230 -47.45 -5.71 5.99
N GLY A 231 -47.95 -5.84 7.22
CA GLY A 231 -48.66 -7.04 7.67
C GLY A 231 -50.10 -7.03 7.14
N SER A 232 -50.49 -8.08 6.41
CA SER A 232 -51.84 -8.25 5.89
C SER A 232 -52.29 -9.71 6.11
N GLY A 233 -52.97 -9.95 7.23
CA GLY A 233 -53.44 -11.30 7.59
C GLY A 233 -52.29 -12.28 7.81
N GLU A 234 -52.31 -13.43 7.11
CA GLU A 234 -51.35 -14.54 7.28
C GLU A 234 -50.00 -14.33 6.55
N ALA A 235 -49.86 -13.24 5.77
CA ALA A 235 -48.66 -12.94 4.99
C ALA A 235 -48.18 -11.49 5.19
N TYR A 236 -46.89 -11.29 5.06
CA TYR A 236 -46.27 -9.98 4.91
C TYR A 236 -46.07 -9.68 3.43
N LYS A 237 -46.39 -8.45 3.04
CA LYS A 237 -45.85 -7.86 1.81
C LYS A 237 -44.56 -7.15 2.18
N VAL A 238 -43.44 -7.69 1.72
CA VAL A 238 -42.11 -7.10 1.94
C VAL A 238 -41.68 -6.42 0.66
N LYS A 239 -41.63 -5.09 0.65
CA LYS A 239 -41.06 -4.31 -0.44
C LYS A 239 -39.58 -4.16 -0.21
N VAL A 240 -38.77 -4.67 -1.13
CA VAL A 240 -37.31 -4.51 -1.12
C VAL A 240 -36.92 -3.51 -2.19
N THR A 241 -36.24 -2.44 -1.80
CA THR A 241 -35.72 -1.40 -2.69
C THR A 241 -34.19 -1.47 -2.71
N LYS A 242 -33.62 -1.64 -3.89
CA LYS A 242 -32.18 -1.60 -4.11
C LYS A 242 -31.66 -0.20 -3.79
N SER A 243 -30.47 -0.15 -3.23
CA SER A 243 -29.85 1.11 -2.82
C SER A 243 -28.37 1.11 -3.17
N LEU A 244 -27.85 2.30 -3.48
CA LEU A 244 -26.42 2.55 -3.65
C LEU A 244 -25.71 2.81 -2.31
N ASP A 245 -26.36 2.64 -1.17
CA ASP A 245 -25.80 3.02 0.13
C ASP A 245 -24.52 2.25 0.49
N MET A 246 -24.39 0.98 0.09
CA MET A 246 -23.13 0.26 0.22
C MET A 246 -22.01 0.95 -0.56
N TRP A 247 -22.26 1.33 -1.82
CA TRP A 247 -21.27 2.06 -2.61
C TRP A 247 -20.97 3.42 -1.98
N LYS A 248 -21.98 4.19 -1.56
CA LYS A 248 -21.78 5.48 -0.89
C LYS A 248 -20.91 5.35 0.36
N GLN A 249 -21.14 4.31 1.17
CA GLN A 249 -20.35 4.04 2.37
C GLN A 249 -18.91 3.66 2.02
N LYS A 250 -18.70 2.74 1.06
CA LYS A 250 -17.37 2.36 0.56
C LYS A 250 -16.63 3.56 -0.05
N HIS A 251 -17.31 4.40 -0.83
CA HIS A 251 -16.76 5.63 -1.43
C HIS A 251 -16.40 6.66 -0.36
N LYS A 252 -17.25 6.85 0.66
CA LYS A 252 -16.96 7.73 1.81
C LYS A 252 -15.72 7.26 2.58
N GLN A 253 -15.59 5.95 2.82
CA GLN A 253 -14.39 5.40 3.46
C GLN A 253 -13.14 5.59 2.58
N TRP A 254 -13.27 5.34 1.28
CA TRP A 254 -12.19 5.58 0.33
C TRP A 254 -11.75 7.06 0.33
N ARG A 255 -12.70 8.01 0.30
CA ARG A 255 -12.42 9.44 0.41
C ARG A 255 -11.70 9.80 1.71
N GLY A 256 -12.11 9.21 2.83
CA GLY A 256 -11.40 9.39 4.10
C GLY A 256 -9.93 8.93 4.03
N ARG A 257 -9.63 7.86 3.27
CA ARG A 257 -8.25 7.41 3.04
C ARG A 257 -7.49 8.31 2.07
N VAL A 258 -8.15 8.85 1.04
CA VAL A 258 -7.61 9.87 0.12
C VAL A 258 -7.18 11.09 0.92
N ASP A 259 -8.08 11.65 1.73
CA ASP A 259 -7.82 12.87 2.51
C ASP A 259 -6.65 12.67 3.47
N HIS A 260 -6.61 11.51 4.14
CA HIS A 260 -5.51 11.11 5.03
C HIS A 260 -4.17 11.00 4.29
N ALA A 261 -4.12 10.26 3.19
CA ALA A 261 -2.89 10.10 2.39
C ALA A 261 -2.40 11.43 1.81
N GLN A 262 -3.30 12.30 1.33
CA GLN A 262 -2.94 13.64 0.86
C GLN A 262 -2.36 14.49 2.00
N SER A 263 -2.95 14.45 3.19
CA SER A 263 -2.42 15.17 4.34
C SER A 263 -1.01 14.70 4.70
N ALA A 264 -0.77 13.39 4.71
CA ALA A 264 0.54 12.81 4.97
C ALA A 264 1.58 13.21 3.91
N LEU A 265 1.24 13.09 2.62
CA LEU A 265 2.16 13.44 1.52
C LEU A 265 2.45 14.94 1.44
N ARG A 266 1.46 15.80 1.69
CA ARG A 266 1.66 17.26 1.77
C ARG A 266 2.53 17.70 2.95
N SER A 267 2.77 16.81 3.90
CA SER A 267 3.71 17.07 4.99
C SER A 267 5.18 16.91 4.56
N LEU A 268 5.44 16.42 3.34
CA LEU A 268 6.78 16.38 2.76
C LEU A 268 7.17 17.76 2.22
N PRO A 269 8.46 18.12 2.18
CA PRO A 269 8.88 19.42 1.66
C PRO A 269 8.59 19.54 0.15
N GLU A 270 7.64 20.41 -0.22
CA GLU A 270 7.14 20.54 -1.59
C GLU A 270 8.24 20.93 -2.59
N THR A 271 8.99 22.01 -2.32
CA THR A 271 9.97 22.56 -3.28
C THR A 271 11.00 21.53 -3.74
N PRO A 272 11.78 20.87 -2.86
CA PRO A 272 12.77 19.89 -3.29
C PRO A 272 12.13 18.65 -3.93
N LEU A 273 10.98 18.20 -3.42
CA LEU A 273 10.27 17.05 -3.96
C LEU A 273 9.77 17.31 -5.39
N ARG A 274 9.20 18.50 -5.63
CA ARG A 274 8.71 18.93 -6.94
C ARG A 274 9.84 19.18 -7.93
N GLN A 275 10.97 19.72 -7.49
CA GLN A 275 12.17 19.85 -8.32
C GLN A 275 12.70 18.49 -8.78
N CYS A 276 12.66 17.49 -7.89
CA CYS A 276 13.15 16.15 -8.13
C CYS A 276 12.25 15.31 -9.06
N LEU A 277 10.93 15.36 -8.83
CA LEU A 277 9.94 14.60 -9.62
C LEU A 277 9.54 15.32 -10.91
N GLY A 278 9.71 16.64 -10.96
CA GLY A 278 9.09 17.49 -11.98
C GLY A 278 7.60 17.72 -11.74
N ASP A 279 7.07 18.78 -12.36
CA ASP A 279 5.72 19.29 -12.11
C ASP A 279 4.60 18.30 -12.43
N GLY A 280 4.76 17.50 -13.48
CA GLY A 280 3.76 16.53 -13.93
C GLY A 280 3.60 15.38 -12.94
N GLU A 281 4.70 14.67 -12.68
CA GLU A 281 4.70 13.52 -11.78
C GLU A 281 4.37 13.92 -10.33
N TYR A 282 4.90 15.05 -9.86
CA TYR A 282 4.52 15.59 -8.55
C TYR A 282 3.00 15.78 -8.44
N ARG A 283 2.39 16.43 -9.45
CA ARG A 283 0.94 16.64 -9.46
C ARG A 283 0.17 15.32 -9.50
N ASP A 284 0.58 14.39 -10.34
CA ASP A 284 -0.08 13.09 -10.48
C ASP A 284 -0.07 12.29 -9.17
N LEU A 285 1.05 12.33 -8.45
CA LEU A 285 1.19 11.69 -7.14
C LEU A 285 0.39 12.42 -6.06
N MET A 286 0.44 13.76 -5.98
CA MET A 286 -0.30 14.53 -4.97
C MET A 286 -1.82 14.51 -5.20
N ASP A 287 -2.25 14.38 -6.45
CA ASP A 287 -3.65 14.20 -6.83
C ASP A 287 -4.10 12.73 -6.71
N LEU A 288 -3.21 11.82 -6.31
CA LEU A 288 -3.48 10.40 -6.13
C LEU A 288 -4.08 9.74 -7.38
N ARG A 289 -3.64 10.16 -8.58
CA ARG A 289 -4.24 9.72 -9.85
C ARG A 289 -4.20 8.21 -10.04
N ILE A 290 -3.17 7.55 -9.51
CA ILE A 290 -2.97 6.09 -9.61
C ILE A 290 -4.16 5.31 -9.02
N VAL A 291 -4.87 5.85 -8.02
CA VAL A 291 -5.97 5.13 -7.33
C VAL A 291 -7.37 5.58 -7.75
N LYS A 292 -7.47 6.66 -8.53
CA LYS A 292 -8.74 7.15 -9.07
C LYS A 292 -9.15 6.32 -10.29
N LEU A 293 -10.45 6.25 -10.54
CA LEU A 293 -10.93 5.68 -11.81
C LEU A 293 -10.55 6.62 -12.96
N PRO A 294 -10.17 6.10 -14.14
CA PRO A 294 -9.92 6.93 -15.30
C PRO A 294 -11.19 7.69 -15.67
N THR A 295 -11.16 9.02 -15.55
CA THR A 295 -12.16 9.89 -16.18
C THR A 295 -11.81 10.01 -17.67
N GLU A 296 -12.79 10.24 -18.55
CA GLU A 296 -12.56 10.38 -20.00
C GLU A 296 -11.47 11.43 -20.33
N ASP A 297 -11.35 12.48 -19.53
CA ASP A 297 -10.29 13.50 -19.63
C ASP A 297 -8.87 12.94 -19.37
N MET A 298 -8.72 11.93 -18.50
CA MET A 298 -7.43 11.30 -18.20
C MET A 298 -6.98 10.32 -19.29
N ILE A 299 -7.91 9.84 -20.11
CA ILE A 299 -7.62 8.94 -21.24
C ILE A 299 -7.02 9.73 -22.41
N MET A 300 -7.38 11.02 -22.54
CA MET A 300 -6.85 11.90 -23.59
C MET A 300 -5.44 12.43 -23.29
N ASP A 301 -5.02 12.50 -22.03
CA ASP A 301 -3.71 13.01 -21.60
C ASP A 301 -2.61 11.93 -21.45
N LEU A 302 -2.90 10.65 -21.75
CA LEU A 302 -1.86 9.61 -21.72
C LEU A 302 -0.90 9.78 -22.93
N PRO A 303 0.43 9.86 -22.73
CA PRO A 303 1.37 9.89 -23.82
C PRO A 303 1.23 8.64 -24.69
N SER A 304 1.12 8.85 -26.00
CA SER A 304 1.00 7.86 -27.07
C SER A 304 2.27 7.02 -27.27
N SER A 305 2.75 6.35 -26.22
CA SER A 305 3.83 5.35 -26.31
C SER A 305 3.29 3.92 -26.17
N ALA A 306 2.11 3.73 -25.55
CA ALA A 306 1.48 2.42 -25.41
C ALA A 306 0.65 1.97 -26.65
N GLN A 307 0.25 2.89 -27.54
CA GLN A 307 -0.51 2.53 -28.75
C GLN A 307 0.37 2.16 -29.96
N ALA A 308 1.68 2.38 -29.89
CA ALA A 308 2.59 2.13 -31.02
C ALA A 308 3.03 0.65 -31.19
N GLU A 309 2.88 -0.21 -30.17
CA GLU A 309 3.33 -1.60 -30.25
C GLU A 309 2.27 -2.60 -30.76
N ALA A 310 0.99 -2.24 -30.78
CA ALA A 310 -0.07 -3.12 -31.30
C ALA A 310 -0.15 -3.14 -32.85
N GLY A 311 0.44 -2.17 -33.54
CA GLY A 311 0.31 -1.99 -34.99
C GLY A 311 1.39 -2.65 -35.86
N LYS A 312 2.53 -3.09 -35.29
CA LYS A 312 3.70 -3.52 -36.08
C LYS A 312 3.90 -5.03 -36.26
N ARG A 313 3.01 -5.88 -35.71
CA ARG A 313 3.14 -7.36 -35.84
C ARG A 313 2.31 -8.01 -36.96
N LYS A 314 1.58 -7.25 -37.79
CA LYS A 314 0.87 -7.78 -38.97
C LYS A 314 1.40 -7.17 -40.27
N ARG A 315 2.58 -7.61 -40.73
CA ARG A 315 3.01 -7.63 -42.16
C ARG A 315 4.46 -8.10 -42.27
N LYS A 316 4.69 -9.41 -42.09
CA LYS A 316 5.82 -10.11 -42.70
C LYS A 316 5.57 -11.63 -42.71
N ARG A 317 4.71 -12.07 -43.62
CA ARG A 317 4.65 -13.48 -44.09
C ARG A 317 3.86 -13.56 -45.38
N SER A 318 4.52 -13.21 -46.48
CA SER A 318 4.26 -13.75 -47.81
C SER A 318 5.59 -13.68 -48.54
N ASP A 319 5.88 -14.74 -49.30
CA ASP A 319 7.07 -14.98 -50.13
C ASP A 319 8.06 -15.94 -49.50
N ILE A 320 7.82 -17.24 -49.76
CA ILE A 320 8.76 -18.24 -50.29
C ILE A 320 7.91 -19.49 -50.58
N SER A 321 7.51 -19.64 -51.85
CA SER A 321 7.27 -20.93 -52.51
C SER A 321 7.28 -20.66 -54.01
N ASP A 322 8.34 -21.11 -54.67
CA ASP A 322 8.30 -21.78 -55.98
C ASP A 322 9.68 -21.68 -56.66
N ALA A 323 10.41 -22.80 -56.60
CA ALA A 323 11.47 -23.13 -57.53
C ALA A 323 11.50 -24.66 -57.66
N ALA A 324 10.84 -25.14 -58.71
CA ALA A 324 11.22 -26.32 -59.47
C ALA A 324 11.40 -25.85 -60.92
#